data_AF-A0A9W9IVF3-F1
#
_entry.id   AF-A0A9W9IVF3-F1
#
_cell.length_a   1.000
_cell.length_b   1.000
_cell.length_c   1.000
_cell.angle_alpha   90.00
_cell.angle_beta   90.00
_cell.angle_gamma   90.00
#
_symmetry.space_group_name_H-M   'P 1'
#
loop_
_entity.id
_entity.type
_entity.pdbx_description
1 polymer ?
#
loop_
_entity_poly.entity_id
_entity_poly.type
_entity_poly.pdbx_seq_one_letter_code
_entity_poly.pdbx_strand_id
1 'polypeptide(L)'
;MSWYPPWEEKGQSLRKWIDHHNEPGCPYPISTFAVTYSPQLQDYSVTHKVVRLHTTWDDSIYPPDLPGELNEIQIENRRGPLVGWEGRTGPGVVFLDWIRRSKRTTAPHISEFTKAAYKMDFPLRSLRYVFVTDIYDIDTIHRDLGIWTPPEREYDALLGTKIGTIIAAFLLCAWG
;
A
#
# COMPACT_ATOMS: atom_id res chain seq x y z
N MET A 1 8.45 22.30 -20.87
CA MET A 1 7.11 21.70 -20.68
C MET A 1 7.29 20.45 -19.83
N SER A 2 6.85 20.44 -18.56
CA SER A 2 6.79 19.19 -17.80
C SER A 2 5.55 18.42 -18.25
N TRP A 3 5.69 17.11 -18.44
CA TRP A 3 4.63 16.24 -18.96
C TRP A 3 3.65 15.75 -17.88
N TYR A 4 3.84 16.16 -16.61
CA TYR A 4 3.10 15.65 -15.44
C TYR A 4 2.49 16.67 -14.43
N PRO A 5 2.29 17.98 -14.73
CA PRO A 5 1.55 18.85 -13.81
C PRO A 5 0.05 18.53 -13.91
N PRO A 6 -0.67 18.19 -12.82
CA PRO A 6 -0.48 18.58 -11.40
C PRO A 6 0.05 17.50 -10.44
N TRP A 7 0.36 16.28 -10.91
CA TRP A 7 0.71 15.18 -10.02
C TRP A 7 2.13 15.29 -9.45
N GLU A 8 3.08 15.78 -10.24
CA GLU A 8 4.49 15.93 -9.83
C GLU A 8 4.64 16.79 -8.56
N GLU A 9 3.99 17.97 -8.51
CA GLU A 9 4.07 18.87 -7.34
C GLU A 9 3.47 18.23 -6.08
N LYS A 10 2.32 17.56 -6.23
CA LYS A 10 1.67 16.86 -5.13
C LYS A 10 2.55 15.72 -4.62
N GLY A 11 3.14 14.93 -5.50
CA GLY A 11 4.05 13.86 -5.12
C GLY A 11 5.33 14.35 -4.48
N GLN A 12 5.93 15.44 -4.99
CA GLN A 12 7.07 16.09 -4.33
C GLN A 12 6.75 16.47 -2.88
N SER A 13 5.55 17.03 -2.64
CA SER A 13 5.12 17.35 -1.27
C SER A 13 4.97 16.09 -0.41
N LEU A 14 4.42 15.00 -0.95
CA LEU A 14 4.28 13.73 -0.22
C LEU A 14 5.64 13.08 0.06
N ARG A 15 6.55 13.07 -0.91
CA ARG A 15 7.91 12.55 -0.74
C ARG A 15 8.66 13.27 0.36
N LYS A 16 8.59 14.61 0.41
CA LYS A 16 9.20 15.40 1.48
C LYS A 16 8.74 14.93 2.86
N TRP A 17 7.44 14.69 3.03
CA TRP A 17 6.91 14.14 4.28
C TRP A 17 7.38 12.72 4.55
N ILE A 18 7.52 11.86 3.53
CA ILE A 18 8.02 10.48 3.72
C ILE A 18 9.46 10.50 4.20
N ASP A 19 10.30 11.30 3.55
CA ASP A 19 11.72 11.48 3.87
C ASP A 19 11.89 12.10 5.27
N HIS A 20 10.95 12.97 5.69
CA HIS A 20 11.00 13.72 6.95
C HIS A 20 9.78 13.43 7.85
N HIS A 21 9.37 12.17 7.97
CA HIS A 21 8.13 11.78 8.67
C HIS A 21 8.08 12.18 10.15
N ASN A 22 9.24 12.41 10.78
CA ASN A 22 9.33 12.86 12.17
C ASN A 22 9.20 14.39 12.35
N GLU A 23 9.06 15.16 11.26
CA GLU A 23 8.88 16.61 11.36
C GLU A 23 7.50 16.96 11.94
N PRO A 24 7.42 17.88 12.92
CA PRO A 24 6.16 18.31 13.49
C PRO A 24 5.29 18.96 12.41
N GLY A 25 4.01 18.57 12.37
CA GLY A 25 3.04 19.08 11.39
C GLY A 25 2.75 18.15 10.21
N CYS A 26 3.26 16.92 10.22
CA CYS A 26 2.87 15.90 9.25
C CYS A 26 1.32 15.72 9.27
N PRO A 27 0.62 15.85 8.12
CA PRO A 27 -0.84 15.85 8.10
C PRO A 27 -1.46 14.44 8.23
N TYR A 28 -0.62 13.40 8.35
CA TYR A 28 -1.05 12.00 8.39
C TYR A 28 -0.81 11.45 9.81
N PRO A 29 -1.84 11.35 10.65
CA PRO A 29 -1.68 10.81 11.99
C PRO A 29 -1.28 9.32 11.93
N ILE A 30 -0.51 8.87 12.91
CA ILE A 30 -0.22 7.45 13.10
C ILE A 30 -1.54 6.68 13.24
N SER A 31 -1.80 5.76 12.31
CA SER A 31 -2.98 4.92 12.40
C SER A 31 -2.89 3.96 13.60
N THR A 32 -3.96 3.88 14.39
CA THR A 32 -4.12 2.93 15.49
C THR A 32 -4.90 1.68 15.09
N PHE A 33 -5.38 1.63 13.83
CA PHE A 33 -6.13 0.51 13.32
C PHE A 33 -5.28 -0.76 13.27
N ALA A 34 -5.86 -1.87 13.74
CA ALA A 34 -5.25 -3.18 13.72
C ALA A 34 -6.33 -4.24 13.48
N VAL A 35 -5.97 -5.31 12.79
CA VAL A 35 -6.79 -6.51 12.58
C VAL A 35 -5.92 -7.75 12.81
N THR A 36 -6.57 -8.87 13.09
CA THR A 36 -5.92 -10.18 13.29
C THR A 36 -6.73 -11.26 12.59
N TYR A 37 -6.07 -12.27 12.01
CA TYR A 37 -6.75 -13.43 11.41
C TYR A 37 -7.31 -14.38 12.47
N SER A 38 -6.77 -14.37 13.70
CA SER A 38 -7.27 -15.14 14.84
C SER A 38 -6.88 -14.49 16.18
N PRO A 39 -7.86 -14.18 17.06
CA PRO A 39 -9.29 -14.12 16.79
C PRO A 39 -9.62 -13.00 15.79
N GLN A 40 -10.67 -13.15 14.99
CA GLN A 40 -11.09 -12.08 14.07
C GLN A 40 -11.91 -11.01 14.80
N LEU A 41 -11.75 -9.75 14.38
CA LEU A 41 -12.61 -8.67 14.84
C LEU A 41 -14.05 -8.86 14.32
N GLN A 42 -15.03 -8.40 15.10
CA GLN A 42 -16.44 -8.59 14.77
C GLN A 42 -16.85 -7.90 13.47
N ASP A 43 -16.17 -6.82 13.10
CA ASP A 43 -16.51 -5.98 11.95
C ASP A 43 -15.81 -6.40 10.64
N TYR A 44 -14.77 -7.24 10.72
CA TYR A 44 -13.94 -7.60 9.57
C TYR A 44 -13.76 -9.11 9.44
N SER A 45 -13.82 -9.62 8.22
CA SER A 45 -13.32 -10.95 7.88
C SER A 45 -11.88 -10.83 7.42
N VAL A 46 -11.02 -11.67 7.98
CA VAL A 46 -9.60 -11.72 7.62
C VAL A 46 -9.27 -13.16 7.21
N THR A 47 -8.84 -13.35 5.97
CA THR A 47 -8.23 -14.61 5.53
C THR A 47 -6.71 -14.45 5.54
N HIS A 48 -6.02 -15.55 5.81
CA HIS A 48 -4.56 -15.61 5.86
C HIS A 48 -4.12 -16.96 5.32
N LYS A 49 -3.25 -16.95 4.31
CA LYS A 49 -2.78 -18.15 3.65
C LYS A 49 -1.35 -17.96 3.16
N VAL A 50 -0.48 -18.93 3.44
CA VAL A 50 0.87 -18.94 2.87
C VAL A 50 0.79 -19.30 1.39
N VAL A 51 1.42 -18.49 0.56
CA VAL A 51 1.55 -18.67 -0.89
C VAL A 51 3.02 -18.60 -1.28
N ARG A 52 3.40 -19.40 -2.27
CA ARG A 52 4.75 -19.32 -2.85
C ARG A 52 4.78 -18.28 -3.94
N LEU A 53 5.88 -17.53 -4.01
CA LEU A 53 6.13 -16.72 -5.20
C LEU A 53 6.23 -17.61 -6.42
N HIS A 54 5.54 -17.21 -7.48
CA HIS A 54 5.51 -17.94 -8.72
C HIS A 54 6.91 -17.90 -9.35
N THR A 55 7.43 -19.04 -9.78
CA THR A 55 8.79 -19.18 -10.35
C THR A 55 8.97 -18.50 -11.72
N THR A 56 7.96 -17.76 -12.18
CA THR A 56 7.89 -17.09 -13.48
C THR A 56 7.91 -15.58 -13.35
N TRP A 57 8.31 -15.05 -12.19
CA TRP A 57 8.44 -13.62 -12.00
C TRP A 57 9.63 -13.10 -12.79
N ASP A 58 9.41 -11.95 -13.43
CA ASP A 58 10.43 -11.30 -14.24
C ASP A 58 11.45 -10.64 -13.31
N ASP A 59 12.66 -11.21 -13.25
CA ASP A 59 13.80 -10.67 -12.49
C ASP A 59 14.18 -9.24 -12.93
N SER A 60 13.65 -8.75 -14.06
CA SER A 60 13.79 -7.36 -14.47
C SER A 60 12.83 -6.39 -13.76
N ILE A 61 11.75 -6.90 -13.15
CA ILE A 61 10.73 -6.11 -12.46
C ILE A 61 10.87 -6.23 -10.94
N TYR A 62 11.24 -7.41 -10.45
CA TYR A 62 11.28 -7.70 -9.02
C TYR A 62 12.70 -7.85 -8.48
N PRO A 63 13.01 -7.24 -7.32
CA PRO A 63 14.30 -7.42 -6.67
C PRO A 63 14.62 -8.89 -6.37
N PRO A 64 15.88 -9.34 -6.54
CA PRO A 64 16.26 -10.73 -6.30
C PRO A 64 16.24 -11.11 -4.81
N ASP A 65 16.15 -10.14 -3.90
CA ASP A 65 16.11 -10.36 -2.44
C ASP A 65 14.69 -10.55 -1.88
N LEU A 66 13.68 -10.68 -2.75
CA LEU A 66 12.32 -10.97 -2.31
C LEU A 66 12.20 -12.36 -1.67
N PRO A 67 11.40 -12.50 -0.59
CA PRO A 67 11.26 -13.75 0.15
C PRO A 67 10.43 -14.75 -0.64
N GLY A 68 10.89 -15.98 -0.90
CA GLY A 68 10.17 -16.96 -1.76
C GLY A 68 8.78 -17.42 -1.28
N GLU A 69 8.40 -17.12 -0.04
CA GLU A 69 7.06 -17.37 0.52
C GLU A 69 6.46 -16.05 1.04
N LEU A 70 5.19 -15.82 0.75
CA LEU A 70 4.40 -14.66 1.15
C LEU A 70 3.12 -15.11 1.86
N ASN A 71 2.52 -14.21 2.63
CA ASN A 71 1.20 -14.37 3.21
C ASN A 71 0.18 -13.64 2.34
N GLU A 72 -0.66 -14.39 1.64
CA GLU A 72 -1.88 -13.89 1.01
C GLU A 72 -2.90 -13.56 2.09
N ILE A 73 -3.33 -12.30 2.12
CA ILE A 73 -4.24 -11.76 3.12
C ILE A 73 -5.39 -11.09 2.38
N GLN A 74 -6.62 -11.38 2.81
CA GLN A 74 -7.81 -10.63 2.39
C GLN A 74 -8.49 -10.07 3.63
N ILE A 75 -8.85 -8.79 3.59
CA ILE A 75 -9.59 -8.09 4.64
C ILE A 75 -10.83 -7.49 4.01
N GLU A 76 -12.00 -7.89 4.51
CA GLU A 76 -13.28 -7.36 4.05
C GLU A 76 -14.14 -6.91 5.24
N ASN A 77 -14.95 -5.87 5.03
CA ASN A 77 -15.94 -5.49 6.03
C ASN A 77 -17.12 -6.48 6.02
N ARG A 78 -17.49 -6.99 7.19
CA ARG A 78 -18.63 -7.91 7.33
C ARG A 78 -19.98 -7.20 7.20
N ARG A 79 -20.00 -5.87 7.42
CA ARG A 79 -21.21 -5.05 7.46
C ARG A 79 -20.97 -3.69 6.83
N GLY A 80 -22.02 -3.12 6.23
CA GLY A 80 -22.00 -1.77 5.68
C GLY A 80 -21.50 -1.70 4.23
N PRO A 81 -21.18 -0.49 3.73
CA PRO A 81 -20.75 -0.29 2.35
C PRO A 81 -19.44 -1.04 2.05
N LEU A 82 -19.35 -1.63 0.87
CA LEU A 82 -18.22 -2.49 0.48
C LEU A 82 -16.85 -1.80 0.64
N VAL A 83 -15.98 -2.48 1.38
CA VAL A 83 -14.56 -2.17 1.59
C VAL A 83 -13.79 -3.49 1.60
N GLY A 84 -12.77 -3.55 0.76
CA GLY A 84 -11.95 -4.74 0.64
C GLY A 84 -10.51 -4.38 0.35
N TRP A 85 -9.63 -5.20 0.91
CA TRP A 85 -8.20 -5.16 0.69
C TRP A 85 -7.75 -6.60 0.48
N GLU A 86 -7.00 -6.84 -0.59
CA GLU A 86 -6.38 -8.10 -0.90
C GLU A 86 -4.95 -7.83 -1.36
N GLY A 87 -4.05 -8.63 -0.84
CA GLY A 87 -2.63 -8.44 -1.09
C GLY A 87 -1.80 -9.56 -0.52
N ARG A 88 -0.49 -9.43 -0.72
CA ARG A 88 0.50 -10.37 -0.21
C ARG A 88 1.54 -9.64 0.63
N THR A 89 1.90 -10.18 1.78
CA THR A 89 2.92 -9.61 2.66
C THR A 89 4.06 -10.59 2.84
N GLY A 90 5.28 -10.09 2.91
CA GLY A 90 6.47 -10.88 3.24
C GLY A 90 7.47 -10.00 4.00
N PRO A 91 8.55 -10.59 4.55
CA PRO A 91 9.62 -9.81 5.13
C PRO A 91 10.13 -8.76 4.15
N GLY A 92 9.88 -7.49 4.46
CA GLY A 92 10.34 -6.35 3.66
C GLY A 92 9.50 -5.99 2.45
N VAL A 93 8.36 -6.65 2.21
CA VAL A 93 7.56 -6.41 1.01
C VAL A 93 6.06 -6.48 1.26
N VAL A 94 5.31 -5.60 0.60
CA VAL A 94 3.85 -5.70 0.46
C VAL A 94 3.43 -5.56 -1.00
N PHE A 95 2.53 -6.42 -1.44
CA PHE A 95 1.82 -6.34 -2.73
C PHE A 95 0.39 -5.90 -2.45
N LEU A 96 -0.06 -4.84 -3.11
CA LEU A 96 -1.46 -4.46 -3.16
C LEU A 96 -2.04 -5.00 -4.46
N ASP A 97 -2.79 -6.11 -4.35
CA ASP A 97 -3.33 -6.86 -5.49
C ASP A 97 -4.73 -6.38 -5.86
N TRP A 98 -5.57 -6.13 -4.86
CA TRP A 98 -6.89 -5.57 -5.09
C TRP A 98 -7.34 -4.72 -3.90
N ILE A 99 -7.87 -3.52 -4.20
CA ILE A 99 -8.39 -2.62 -3.19
C ILE A 99 -9.73 -2.05 -3.66
N ARG A 100 -10.67 -1.91 -2.74
CA ARG A 100 -11.94 -1.25 -2.99
C ARG A 100 -12.42 -0.54 -1.76
N ARG A 101 -12.85 0.71 -1.91
CA ARG A 101 -13.45 1.46 -0.81
C ARG A 101 -14.59 2.34 -1.29
N SER A 102 -15.81 2.05 -0.83
CA SER A 102 -16.96 2.90 -1.12
C SER A 102 -16.78 4.31 -0.54
N LYS A 103 -17.17 5.35 -1.29
CA LYS A 103 -17.17 6.75 -0.80
C LYS A 103 -18.13 6.98 0.37
N ARG A 104 -19.09 6.07 0.60
CA ARG A 104 -20.09 6.16 1.67
C ARG A 104 -19.67 5.47 2.97
N THR A 105 -18.48 4.87 3.00
CA THR A 105 -18.02 4.11 4.18
C THR A 105 -17.32 5.00 5.19
N THR A 106 -17.54 4.69 6.47
CA THR A 106 -16.76 5.22 7.62
C THR A 106 -15.65 4.27 8.04
N ALA A 107 -15.47 3.15 7.33
CA ALA A 107 -14.37 2.22 7.59
C ALA A 107 -13.00 2.90 7.41
N PRO A 108 -11.92 2.36 8.00
CA PRO A 108 -10.56 2.85 7.82
C PRO A 108 -10.16 3.09 6.37
N HIS A 109 -9.12 3.89 6.17
CA HIS A 109 -8.55 4.09 4.85
C HIS A 109 -7.79 2.85 4.38
N ILE A 110 -7.65 2.68 3.06
CA ILE A 110 -6.86 1.56 2.49
C ILE A 110 -5.42 1.55 3.03
N SER A 111 -4.84 2.73 3.27
CA SER A 111 -3.53 2.87 3.91
C SER A 111 -3.46 2.21 5.30
N GLU A 112 -4.54 2.28 6.07
CA GLU A 112 -4.65 1.67 7.39
C GLU A 112 -4.83 0.16 7.29
N PHE A 113 -5.62 -0.32 6.32
CA PHE A 113 -5.72 -1.75 6.03
C PHE A 113 -4.38 -2.34 5.60
N THR A 114 -3.64 -1.67 4.70
CA THR A 114 -2.29 -2.10 4.28
C THR A 114 -1.34 -2.15 5.48
N LYS A 115 -1.36 -1.13 6.35
CA LYS A 115 -0.58 -1.12 7.59
C LYS A 115 -0.92 -2.29 8.49
N ALA A 116 -2.21 -2.53 8.73
CA ALA A 116 -2.67 -3.61 9.59
C ALA A 116 -2.34 -4.99 9.03
N ALA A 117 -2.48 -5.18 7.71
CA ALA A 117 -2.12 -6.42 7.02
C ALA A 117 -0.62 -6.73 7.16
N TYR A 118 0.26 -5.75 6.91
CA TYR A 118 1.70 -5.95 7.04
C TYR A 118 2.13 -6.19 8.48
N LYS A 119 1.60 -5.38 9.42
CA LYS A 119 1.92 -5.48 10.85
C LYS A 119 1.43 -6.75 11.53
N MET A 120 0.53 -7.49 10.90
CA MET A 120 0.03 -8.75 11.42
C MET A 120 1.17 -9.76 11.62
N ASP A 121 2.12 -9.77 10.66
CA ASP A 121 3.20 -10.75 10.62
C ASP A 121 4.60 -10.11 10.70
N PHE A 122 4.75 -8.84 10.30
CA PHE A 122 6.07 -8.20 10.12
C PHE A 122 6.15 -6.81 10.79
N PRO A 123 7.30 -6.45 11.39
CA PRO A 123 7.49 -5.11 11.93
C PRO A 123 7.61 -4.10 10.78
N LEU A 124 6.94 -2.95 10.86
CA LEU A 124 6.99 -1.90 9.82
C LEU A 124 8.42 -1.49 9.42
N ARG A 125 9.36 -1.52 10.38
CA ARG A 125 10.78 -1.22 10.15
C ARG A 125 11.46 -2.14 9.13
N SER A 126 10.88 -3.31 8.88
CA SER A 126 11.41 -4.25 7.90
C SER A 126 11.01 -3.88 6.47
N LEU A 127 9.95 -3.10 6.26
CA LEU A 127 9.38 -2.79 4.94
C LEU A 127 10.39 -2.04 4.07
N ARG A 128 10.58 -2.54 2.84
CA ARG A 128 11.47 -1.95 1.82
C ARG A 128 10.74 -1.72 0.50
N TYR A 129 9.86 -2.62 0.13
CA TYR A 129 9.19 -2.62 -1.17
C TYR A 129 7.67 -2.57 -1.02
N VAL A 130 7.04 -1.72 -1.83
CA VAL A 130 5.58 -1.69 -2.01
C VAL A 130 5.31 -1.89 -3.49
N PHE A 131 4.69 -3.01 -3.83
CA PHE A 131 4.25 -3.29 -5.19
C PHE A 131 2.76 -3.05 -5.30
N VAL A 132 2.35 -2.46 -6.41
CA VAL A 132 0.97 -2.33 -6.80
C VAL A 132 0.76 -3.18 -8.04
N THR A 133 -0.09 -4.18 -7.93
CA THR A 133 -0.34 -5.18 -8.96
C THR A 133 -1.83 -5.20 -9.25
N ASP A 134 -2.21 -5.07 -10.52
CA ASP A 134 -3.57 -5.34 -11.02
C ASP A 134 -4.75 -4.62 -10.30
N ILE A 135 -4.54 -3.38 -9.84
CA ILE A 135 -5.62 -2.57 -9.27
C ILE A 135 -6.55 -2.08 -10.38
N TYR A 136 -7.64 -2.81 -10.61
CA TYR A 136 -8.79 -2.35 -11.41
C TYR A 136 -9.59 -1.29 -10.63
N ASP A 137 -9.08 -0.07 -10.55
CA ASP A 137 -9.94 1.10 -10.34
C ASP A 137 -10.30 1.67 -11.71
N ILE A 138 -11.59 1.78 -12.00
CA ILE A 138 -12.15 2.20 -13.30
C ILE A 138 -11.62 3.60 -13.70
N ASP A 139 -11.09 4.36 -12.73
CA ASP A 139 -10.52 5.70 -12.90
C ASP A 139 -8.98 5.76 -13.03
N THR A 140 -8.24 4.66 -12.87
CA THR A 140 -6.77 4.68 -12.96
C THR A 140 -6.26 3.50 -13.77
N ILE A 141 -6.31 3.66 -15.10
CA ILE A 141 -5.44 2.89 -15.99
C ILE A 141 -4.06 3.57 -15.93
N HIS A 142 -3.18 3.07 -15.06
CA HIS A 142 -1.74 3.27 -15.20
C HIS A 142 -1.11 1.90 -15.37
N ARG A 143 -0.64 1.64 -16.59
CA ARG A 143 -0.15 0.35 -17.07
C ARG A 143 1.34 0.43 -17.41
N ASP A 144 2.07 1.28 -16.69
CA ASP A 144 3.52 1.30 -16.78
C ASP A 144 4.03 0.37 -15.68
N LEU A 145 4.69 -0.71 -16.07
CA LEU A 145 5.45 -1.57 -15.17
C LEU A 145 6.86 -0.97 -15.11
N GLY A 146 7.32 -0.61 -13.92
CA GLY A 146 8.65 -0.03 -13.73
C GLY A 146 9.02 0.03 -12.26
N ILE A 147 10.32 0.06 -11.97
CA ILE A 147 10.84 0.42 -10.66
C ILE A 147 11.12 1.91 -10.71
N TRP A 148 10.35 2.71 -9.98
CA TRP A 148 10.59 4.15 -9.88
C TRP A 148 11.25 4.45 -8.54
N THR A 149 12.32 5.23 -8.57
CA THR A 149 13.09 5.53 -7.37
C THR A 149 13.12 7.02 -7.07
N PRO A 150 12.99 7.43 -5.79
CA PRO A 150 13.28 8.81 -5.41
C PRO A 150 14.71 9.20 -5.81
N PRO A 151 14.97 10.42 -6.30
CA PRO A 151 14.07 11.56 -6.43
C PRO A 151 13.55 11.80 -7.88
N GLU A 152 13.33 10.76 -8.68
CA GLU A 152 12.92 10.90 -10.09
C GLU A 152 11.58 11.62 -10.25
N ARG A 153 11.39 12.33 -11.38
CA ARG A 153 10.15 13.09 -11.63
C ARG A 153 8.96 12.17 -11.83
N GLU A 154 9.23 10.99 -12.39
CA GLU A 154 8.30 9.89 -12.61
C GLU A 154 7.83 9.30 -11.28
N TYR A 155 8.75 9.15 -10.32
CA TYR A 155 8.41 8.75 -8.94
C TYR A 155 7.47 9.78 -8.30
N ASP A 156 7.80 11.07 -8.39
CA ASP A 156 6.98 12.14 -7.84
C ASP A 156 5.61 12.21 -8.56
N ALA A 157 5.56 12.11 -9.88
CA ALA A 157 4.31 12.08 -10.63
C ALA A 157 3.43 10.88 -10.22
N LEU A 158 4.01 9.68 -10.09
CA LEU A 158 3.29 8.49 -9.64
C LEU A 158 2.77 8.66 -8.22
N LEU A 159 3.59 9.20 -7.30
CA LEU A 159 3.20 9.43 -5.91
C LEU A 159 2.03 10.42 -5.80
N GLY A 160 1.93 11.38 -6.71
CA GLY A 160 0.83 12.35 -6.78
C GLY A 160 -0.52 11.77 -7.26
N THR A 161 -0.52 10.60 -7.91
CA THR A 161 -1.74 9.92 -8.37
C THR A 161 -2.61 9.46 -7.20
N LYS A 162 -3.84 9.00 -7.47
CA LYS A 162 -4.72 8.43 -6.45
C LYS A 162 -4.05 7.26 -5.71
N ILE A 163 -3.46 6.32 -6.45
CA ILE A 163 -2.81 5.16 -5.85
C ILE A 163 -1.53 5.53 -5.12
N GLY A 164 -0.70 6.40 -5.71
CA GLY A 164 0.49 6.93 -5.05
C GLY A 164 0.17 7.63 -3.73
N THR A 165 -0.96 8.37 -3.67
CA THR A 165 -1.41 9.01 -2.43
C THR A 165 -1.81 7.99 -1.37
N ILE A 166 -2.40 6.85 -1.75
CA ILE A 166 -2.73 5.76 -0.81
C ILE A 166 -1.43 5.16 -0.24
N ILE A 167 -0.42 4.94 -1.09
CA ILE A 167 0.90 4.43 -0.66
C ILE A 167 1.59 5.45 0.26
N ALA A 168 1.60 6.72 -0.12
CA ALA A 168 2.15 7.78 0.72
C ALA A 168 1.45 7.84 2.07
N ALA A 169 0.12 7.81 2.09
CA ALA A 169 -0.66 7.77 3.32
C ALA A 169 -0.37 6.51 4.16
N PHE A 170 -0.10 5.36 3.53
CA PHE A 170 0.32 4.16 4.24
C PHE A 170 1.67 4.36 4.93
N LEU A 171 2.69 4.83 4.20
CA LEU A 171 4.02 5.09 4.76
C LEU A 171 3.96 6.16 5.86
N LEU A 172 3.21 7.24 5.63
CA LEU A 172 3.10 8.32 6.60
C LEU A 172 2.26 7.92 7.83
N CYS A 173 1.13 7.24 7.68
CA CYS A 173 0.38 6.73 8.83
C CYS A 173 1.09 5.58 9.57
N ALA A 174 2.11 4.97 8.95
CA ALA A 174 2.97 3.97 9.59
C ALA A 174 4.02 4.61 10.50
N TRP A 175 4.54 5.80 10.14
CA TRP A 175 5.75 6.38 10.72
C TRP A 175 5.64 7.83 11.23
N GLY A 176 4.56 8.55 10.92
CA GLY A 176 4.36 9.97 11.27
C GLY A 176 3.96 10.21 12.72
#